data_AF-A0A2H9TP05-F1
#
_entry.id   AF-A0A2H9TP05-F1
#
_cell.length_a   1.000
_cell.length_b   1.000
_cell.length_c   1.000
_cell.angle_alpha   90.00
_cell.angle_beta   90.00
_cell.angle_gamma   90.00
#
_symmetry.space_group_name_H-M   'P 1'
#
loop_
_entity.id
_entity.type
_entity.pdbx_description
1 polymer ?
#
loop_
_entity_poly.entity_id
_entity_poly.type
_entity_poly.pdbx_seq_one_letter_code
_entity_poly.pdbx_strand_id
1 'polypeptide(L)'
;MILVIFLLLVRRLVTGVLVNFTPRKLLLQHGLSVSEAILWNFSLELENVLKVVALLDYSEFAFYGIYNTRAESLSRIDGLLALDTEESVHSRLFSYPKLLQNPTMAAAFFTTQRLLNVNLMTRSGPLFTDYRDNQKMWENIWKRAAGQLTRITSPRPFESWKRADKVSLDWLFALLLPNNLTPELLELYIRSDCYDLIASYMDKDGQDWMVRNLYVLLTLEKSYSDATGRLTKGHPKTFSIQCRLFRLARKTLQYNNGETFWEDKAALLQDMASERTDVTFWSVFGLLLRRTPVKYVGKLDFFITNTRNIQSPYAIKQTLEAFSEFVNVAQNPWGLDSIYLPLGARPLEERRSEWIKLGPLSMIRKSHCSWTDEAAEFSKALSAKFFPLNLTLYVIDEKDERSERHISEILIGHASLRLRANPFTLPYLEQHVELIVAAIPYLILLRRKLDFEFFFEKDSEWVDFFERVGPKIPELDLLGKFLKWRLMPFFTLGELRQLIDTNKSHL
;
A
#
# COMPACT_ATOMS: atom_id res chain seq x y z
N MET A 1 16.46 42.48 7.05
CA MET A 1 16.86 43.06 5.75
C MET A 1 18.34 42.83 5.44
N ILE A 2 19.27 43.08 6.38
CA ILE A 2 20.72 42.84 6.21
C ILE A 2 21.07 41.36 5.94
N LEU A 3 20.43 40.40 6.63
CA LEU A 3 20.64 38.95 6.38
C LEU A 3 20.21 38.53 4.97
N VAL A 4 19.16 39.13 4.42
CA VAL A 4 18.64 38.83 3.08
C VAL A 4 19.59 39.39 2.02
N ILE A 5 20.10 40.60 2.21
CA ILE A 5 21.10 41.22 1.32
C ILE A 5 22.44 40.45 1.39
N PHE A 6 22.87 40.03 2.57
CA PHE A 6 24.05 39.19 2.76
C PHE A 6 23.89 37.81 2.10
N LEU A 7 22.75 37.13 2.28
CA LEU A 7 22.46 35.87 1.60
C LEU A 7 22.37 36.04 0.08
N LEU A 8 21.87 37.17 -0.43
CA LEU A 8 21.84 37.47 -1.88
C LEU A 8 23.22 37.76 -2.46
N LEU A 9 24.11 38.42 -1.70
CA LEU A 9 25.51 38.66 -2.07
C LEU A 9 26.34 37.36 -2.01
N VAL A 10 26.18 36.59 -0.93
CA VAL A 10 26.82 35.29 -0.73
C VAL A 10 26.31 34.27 -1.76
N ARG A 11 25.05 34.35 -2.21
CA ARG A 11 24.50 33.50 -3.28
C ARG A 11 25.24 33.66 -4.62
N ARG A 12 25.92 34.79 -4.87
CA ARG A 12 26.77 34.95 -6.07
C ARG A 12 28.15 34.29 -5.92
N LEU A 13 28.58 34.00 -4.70
CA LEU A 13 29.90 33.41 -4.39
C LEU A 13 29.82 31.93 -3.97
N VAL A 14 28.67 31.50 -3.46
CA VAL A 14 28.41 30.13 -3.02
C VAL A 14 27.79 29.34 -4.16
N THR A 15 28.59 28.47 -4.78
CA THR A 15 28.16 27.55 -5.84
C THR A 15 27.35 26.36 -5.29
N GLY A 16 27.48 26.06 -4.00
CA GLY A 16 26.73 25.00 -3.32
C GLY A 16 26.84 25.08 -1.81
N VAL A 17 25.89 24.46 -1.10
CA VAL A 17 25.89 24.35 0.36
C VAL A 17 26.02 22.88 0.73
N LEU A 18 27.02 22.54 1.54
CA LEU A 18 27.14 21.20 2.12
C LEU A 18 26.17 21.08 3.30
N VAL A 19 25.29 20.08 3.27
CA VAL A 19 24.32 19.83 4.34
C VAL A 19 24.54 18.42 4.89
N ASN A 20 24.77 18.33 6.20
CA ASN A 20 24.89 17.06 6.91
C ASN A 20 23.64 16.83 7.76
N PHE A 21 22.92 15.74 7.49
CA PHE A 21 21.75 15.36 8.25
C PHE A 21 21.63 13.83 8.33
N THR A 22 20.77 13.37 9.23
CA THR A 22 20.27 11.99 9.22
C THR A 22 18.79 12.03 8.86
N PRO A 23 18.21 10.98 8.23
CA PRO A 23 16.78 10.95 7.92
C PRO A 23 15.90 11.25 9.14
N ARG A 24 16.28 10.73 10.32
CA ARG A 24 15.58 10.97 11.58
C ARG A 24 15.66 12.42 12.06
N LYS A 25 16.83 13.08 11.97
CA LYS A 25 16.94 14.51 12.29
C LYS A 25 16.12 15.36 11.33
N LEU A 26 16.16 15.02 10.03
CA LEU A 26 15.34 15.68 9.02
C LEU A 26 13.84 15.55 9.31
N LEU A 27 13.42 14.37 9.77
CA LEU A 27 12.03 14.07 10.11
C LEU A 27 11.54 14.77 11.38
N LEU A 28 12.36 14.85 12.43
CA LEU A 28 11.92 15.29 13.76
C LEU A 28 12.23 16.77 14.04
N GLN A 29 13.29 17.32 13.46
CA GLN A 29 13.79 18.65 13.80
C GLN A 29 13.57 19.68 12.70
N HIS A 30 13.25 19.25 11.48
CA HIS A 30 13.16 20.13 10.33
C HIS A 30 11.77 20.15 9.71
N GLY A 31 11.39 21.30 9.17
CA GLY A 31 10.13 21.53 8.45
C GLY A 31 10.05 20.73 7.14
N LEU A 32 8.82 20.49 6.65
CA LEU A 32 8.61 19.95 5.30
C LEU A 32 9.39 20.76 4.24
N SER A 33 9.45 22.09 4.38
CA SER A 33 10.16 22.97 3.44
C SER A 33 11.66 22.71 3.33
N VAL A 34 12.32 22.27 4.41
CA VAL A 34 13.75 21.91 4.37
C VAL A 34 13.94 20.59 3.63
N SER A 35 13.07 19.61 3.88
CA SER A 35 13.09 18.33 3.16
C SER A 35 12.83 18.52 1.67
N GLU A 36 11.84 19.35 1.32
CA GLU A 36 11.55 19.77 -0.05
C GLU A 36 12.77 20.43 -0.70
N ALA A 37 13.45 21.35 0.01
CA ALA A 37 14.64 22.01 -0.51
C ALA A 37 15.77 21.02 -0.81
N ILE A 38 16.04 20.07 0.07
CA ILE A 38 17.07 19.02 -0.12
C ILE A 38 16.70 18.12 -1.30
N LEU A 39 15.48 17.57 -1.31
CA LEU A 39 15.04 16.60 -2.30
C LEU A 39 14.93 17.18 -3.72
N TRP A 40 14.78 18.50 -3.86
CA TRP A 40 14.62 19.14 -5.17
C TRP A 40 15.84 19.90 -5.67
N ASN A 41 16.84 20.17 -4.83
CA ASN A 41 18.00 21.00 -5.22
C ASN A 41 19.35 20.30 -4.99
N PHE A 42 19.37 18.99 -4.74
CA PHE A 42 20.63 18.25 -4.58
C PHE A 42 21.46 18.20 -5.89
N SER A 43 22.78 18.20 -5.76
CA SER A 43 23.72 18.01 -6.88
C SER A 43 23.52 16.62 -7.50
N LEU A 44 23.54 16.54 -8.83
CA LEU A 44 23.35 15.28 -9.57
C LEU A 44 24.64 14.46 -9.73
N GLU A 45 25.69 14.79 -8.97
CA GLU A 45 26.83 13.89 -8.78
C GLU A 45 26.38 12.57 -8.13
N LEU A 46 26.89 11.45 -8.62
CA LEU A 46 26.44 10.11 -8.23
C LEU A 46 26.47 9.88 -6.70
N GLU A 47 27.51 10.36 -6.00
CA GLU A 47 27.61 10.24 -4.54
C GLU A 47 26.42 10.91 -3.82
N ASN A 48 26.01 12.09 -4.28
CA ASN A 48 24.89 12.84 -3.71
C ASN A 48 23.55 12.19 -4.09
N VAL A 49 23.44 11.70 -5.33
CA VAL A 49 22.29 10.93 -5.81
C VAL A 49 22.07 9.70 -4.93
N LEU A 50 23.10 8.92 -4.65
CA LEU A 50 23.00 7.71 -3.82
C LEU A 50 22.53 8.03 -2.40
N LYS A 51 22.99 9.14 -1.80
CA LYS A 51 22.50 9.61 -0.49
C LYS A 51 21.02 9.98 -0.53
N VAL A 52 20.56 10.62 -1.61
CA VAL A 52 19.14 10.93 -1.80
C VAL A 52 18.33 9.67 -2.02
N VAL A 53 18.80 8.72 -2.83
CA VAL A 53 18.14 7.42 -3.02
C VAL A 53 17.98 6.70 -1.68
N ALA A 54 19.02 6.65 -0.85
CA ALA A 54 18.96 6.09 0.50
C ALA A 54 17.92 6.81 1.39
N LEU A 55 17.77 8.13 1.24
CA LEU A 55 16.73 8.90 1.93
C LEU A 55 15.32 8.55 1.41
N LEU A 56 15.15 8.37 0.10
CA LEU A 56 13.88 7.94 -0.50
C LEU A 56 13.50 6.51 -0.08
N ASP A 57 14.50 5.67 0.20
CA ASP A 57 14.36 4.30 0.71
C ASP A 57 14.11 4.19 2.22
N TYR A 58 14.12 5.31 2.94
CA TYR A 58 14.01 5.30 4.39
C TYR A 58 12.73 4.59 4.86
N SER A 59 12.89 3.52 5.64
CA SER A 59 11.81 2.62 6.01
C SER A 59 10.80 3.23 6.98
N GLU A 60 11.18 4.29 7.70
CA GLU A 60 10.35 4.90 8.75
C GLU A 60 9.61 6.15 8.27
N PHE A 61 9.82 6.62 7.03
CA PHE A 61 9.05 7.75 6.49
C PHE A 61 9.02 7.76 4.96
N ALA A 62 7.89 8.19 4.39
CA ALA A 62 7.68 8.21 2.95
C ALA A 62 8.28 9.48 2.26
N PHE A 63 9.59 9.70 2.36
CA PHE A 63 10.28 10.83 1.66
C PHE A 63 10.03 10.81 0.14
N TYR A 64 9.90 9.61 -0.42
CA TYR A 64 9.48 9.38 -1.80
C TYR A 64 8.20 10.13 -2.18
N GLY A 65 7.24 10.27 -1.26
CA GLY A 65 6.02 11.05 -1.48
C GLY A 65 6.31 12.52 -1.74
N ILE A 66 7.26 13.12 -1.01
CA ILE A 66 7.66 14.53 -1.13
C ILE A 66 8.44 14.76 -2.43
N TYR A 67 9.37 13.87 -2.77
CA TYR A 67 10.19 14.00 -3.98
C TYR A 67 9.34 14.04 -5.26
N ASN A 68 8.25 13.27 -5.29
CA ASN A 68 7.37 13.12 -6.45
C ASN A 68 6.36 14.26 -6.64
N THR A 69 6.22 15.21 -5.71
CA THR A 69 5.17 16.25 -5.83
C THR A 69 5.52 17.39 -6.78
N ARG A 70 6.79 17.50 -7.21
CA ARG A 70 7.27 18.64 -7.99
C ARG A 70 7.89 18.23 -9.32
N ALA A 71 7.54 18.97 -10.37
CA ALA A 71 8.19 18.90 -11.68
C ALA A 71 9.62 19.46 -11.63
N GLU A 72 10.50 18.87 -12.44
CA GLU A 72 11.90 19.24 -12.59
C GLU A 72 12.05 20.33 -13.67
N SER A 73 13.10 21.16 -13.57
CA SER A 73 13.47 22.07 -14.64
C SER A 73 14.10 21.31 -15.81
N LEU A 74 14.04 21.86 -17.03
CA LEU A 74 14.67 21.24 -18.21
C LEU A 74 16.15 20.92 -17.99
N SER A 75 16.92 21.87 -17.45
CA SER A 75 18.33 21.67 -17.12
C SER A 75 18.58 20.51 -16.15
N ARG A 76 17.65 20.29 -15.21
CA ARG A 76 17.75 19.22 -14.23
C ARG A 76 17.30 17.89 -14.81
N ILE A 77 16.32 17.90 -15.71
CA ILE A 77 15.92 16.72 -16.51
C ILE A 77 17.12 16.22 -17.31
N ASP A 78 17.87 17.09 -17.99
CA ASP A 78 19.04 16.68 -18.77
C ASP A 78 20.11 16.01 -17.88
N GLY A 79 20.39 16.60 -16.71
CA GLY A 79 21.32 16.00 -15.76
C GLY A 79 20.81 14.69 -15.16
N LEU A 80 19.50 14.57 -14.91
CA LEU A 80 18.90 13.34 -14.43
C LEU A 80 18.94 12.25 -15.50
N LEU A 81 18.66 12.58 -16.76
CA LEU A 81 18.74 11.65 -17.89
C LEU A 81 20.15 11.15 -18.18
N ALA A 82 21.20 11.84 -17.72
CA ALA A 82 22.57 11.35 -17.77
C ALA A 82 22.82 10.16 -16.82
N LEU A 83 21.91 9.90 -15.87
CA LEU A 83 21.96 8.79 -14.92
C LEU A 83 21.19 7.54 -15.43
N ASP A 84 20.85 7.47 -16.72
CA ASP A 84 20.07 6.36 -17.30
C ASP A 84 20.83 5.03 -17.39
N THR A 85 22.14 5.05 -17.21
CA THR A 85 23.00 3.86 -17.12
C THR A 85 23.09 3.32 -15.68
N GLU A 86 22.68 4.11 -14.68
CA GLU A 86 22.80 3.78 -13.26
C GLU A 86 21.54 3.07 -12.76
N GLU A 87 21.39 1.78 -13.10
CA GLU A 87 20.16 1.03 -12.79
C GLU A 87 19.73 1.04 -11.32
N SER A 88 20.71 1.12 -10.40
CA SER A 88 20.48 1.12 -8.95
C SER A 88 19.59 2.30 -8.48
N VAL A 89 19.58 3.42 -9.20
CA VAL A 89 18.84 4.62 -8.81
C VAL A 89 17.47 4.73 -9.49
N HIS A 90 17.22 3.94 -10.54
CA HIS A 90 16.06 4.08 -11.42
C HIS A 90 14.73 4.02 -10.67
N SER A 91 14.55 2.98 -9.85
CA SER A 91 13.28 2.73 -9.16
C SER A 91 12.88 3.85 -8.18
N ARG A 92 13.81 4.70 -7.76
CA ARG A 92 13.59 5.80 -6.81
C ARG A 92 13.52 7.16 -7.48
N LEU A 93 14.44 7.46 -8.39
CA LEU A 93 14.47 8.75 -9.09
C LEU A 93 13.45 8.82 -10.23
N PHE A 94 13.36 7.78 -11.05
CA PHE A 94 12.50 7.74 -12.24
C PHE A 94 11.19 7.01 -11.98
N SER A 95 10.69 7.23 -10.79
CA SER A 95 9.48 6.57 -10.35
C SER A 95 8.28 6.99 -11.18
N TYR A 96 7.27 6.13 -11.35
CA TYR A 96 6.14 6.45 -12.22
C TYR A 96 5.44 7.78 -11.87
N PRO A 97 5.12 8.08 -10.59
CA PRO A 97 4.63 9.40 -10.20
C PRO A 97 5.56 10.56 -10.59
N LYS A 98 6.88 10.37 -10.53
CA LYS A 98 7.84 11.39 -10.95
C LYS A 98 7.79 11.62 -12.45
N LEU A 99 7.71 10.56 -13.23
CA LEU A 99 7.60 10.64 -14.69
C LEU A 99 6.32 11.36 -15.10
N LEU A 100 5.20 11.12 -14.41
CA LEU A 100 3.94 11.85 -14.62
C LEU A 100 4.07 13.36 -14.49
N GLN A 101 4.77 13.82 -13.46
CA GLN A 101 5.03 15.25 -13.26
C GLN A 101 6.01 15.84 -14.31
N ASN A 102 6.68 14.98 -15.10
CA ASN A 102 7.75 15.37 -16.01
C ASN A 102 7.59 14.72 -17.39
N PRO A 103 6.62 15.17 -18.22
CA PRO A 103 6.34 14.57 -19.53
C PRO A 103 7.56 14.49 -20.47
N THR A 104 8.43 15.51 -20.45
CA THR A 104 9.68 15.52 -21.25
C THR A 104 10.61 14.38 -20.84
N MET A 105 10.78 14.15 -19.53
CA MET A 105 11.59 13.05 -19.01
C MET A 105 10.96 11.69 -19.33
N ALA A 106 9.63 11.57 -19.22
CA ALA A 106 8.92 10.35 -19.59
C ALA A 106 9.10 10.02 -21.08
N ALA A 107 8.96 11.01 -21.97
CA ALA A 107 9.18 10.83 -23.41
C ALA A 107 10.60 10.32 -23.73
N ALA A 108 11.60 10.84 -23.01
CA ALA A 108 12.98 10.38 -23.13
C ALA A 108 13.23 8.93 -22.65
N PHE A 109 12.35 8.35 -21.83
CA PHE A 109 12.46 6.93 -21.46
C PHE A 109 11.59 6.01 -22.32
N PHE A 110 10.38 6.45 -22.67
CA PHE A 110 9.39 5.59 -23.32
C PHE A 110 9.35 5.70 -24.84
N THR A 111 9.80 6.80 -25.43
CA THR A 111 9.77 6.97 -26.90
C THR A 111 11.11 6.61 -27.55
N THR A 112 12.23 7.01 -26.94
CA THR A 112 13.59 6.80 -27.47
C THR A 112 14.23 5.48 -27.01
N GLN A 113 13.44 4.58 -26.40
CA GLN A 113 13.86 3.25 -25.95
C GLN A 113 15.06 3.22 -24.98
N ARG A 114 15.31 4.30 -24.23
CA ARG A 114 16.29 4.27 -23.13
C ARG A 114 15.93 3.19 -22.11
N LEU A 115 16.97 2.62 -21.51
CA LEU A 115 16.84 1.63 -20.45
C LEU A 115 16.17 2.30 -19.24
N LEU A 116 15.11 1.69 -18.73
CA LEU A 116 14.44 2.14 -17.52
C LEU A 116 14.02 0.91 -16.72
N ASN A 117 14.76 0.66 -15.63
CA ASN A 117 14.48 -0.45 -14.73
C ASN A 117 13.57 0.01 -13.57
N VAL A 118 12.30 0.27 -13.89
CA VAL A 118 11.29 0.75 -12.93
C VAL A 118 10.08 -0.17 -12.97
N ASN A 119 9.55 -0.50 -11.79
CA ASN A 119 8.25 -1.15 -11.68
C ASN A 119 7.14 -0.12 -11.95
N LEU A 120 6.43 -0.28 -13.06
CA LEU A 120 5.28 0.53 -13.44
C LEU A 120 4.00 0.07 -12.72
N MET A 121 3.97 -1.18 -12.25
CA MET A 121 2.83 -1.79 -11.56
C MET A 121 2.80 -1.50 -10.04
N THR A 122 3.09 -0.25 -9.67
CA THR A 122 3.07 0.20 -8.27
C THR A 122 1.68 0.68 -7.83
N ARG A 123 1.50 1.00 -6.53
CA ARG A 123 0.21 1.51 -6.01
C ARG A 123 -0.35 2.73 -6.76
N SER A 124 0.53 3.53 -7.36
CA SER A 124 0.19 4.71 -8.15
C SER A 124 0.35 4.48 -9.65
N GLY A 125 0.34 3.21 -10.09
CA GLY A 125 0.67 2.78 -11.45
C GLY A 125 -0.09 3.49 -12.56
N PRO A 126 0.16 3.13 -13.83
CA PRO A 126 -0.29 3.93 -14.97
C PRO A 126 -1.80 4.16 -14.96
N LEU A 127 -2.18 5.44 -14.95
CA LEU A 127 -3.56 5.84 -15.15
C LEU A 127 -3.80 5.89 -16.65
N PHE A 128 -4.95 5.39 -17.10
CA PHE A 128 -5.33 5.43 -18.52
C PHE A 128 -5.43 6.84 -19.10
N THR A 129 -5.64 7.84 -18.23
CA THR A 129 -5.67 9.25 -18.61
C THR A 129 -4.28 9.84 -18.85
N ASP A 130 -3.23 9.17 -18.37
CA ASP A 130 -1.88 9.71 -18.44
C ASP A 130 -1.40 9.67 -19.89
N TYR A 131 -0.99 10.83 -20.40
CA TYR A 131 -0.42 10.99 -21.74
C TYR A 131 -1.31 10.54 -22.90
N ARG A 132 -2.64 10.59 -22.74
CA ARG A 132 -3.58 10.25 -23.82
C ARG A 132 -3.33 11.05 -25.11
N ASP A 133 -2.85 12.29 -24.97
CA ASP A 133 -2.50 13.17 -26.08
C ASP A 133 -1.25 12.70 -26.86
N ASN A 134 -0.50 11.73 -26.32
CA ASN A 134 0.65 11.10 -26.96
C ASN A 134 0.46 9.56 -26.98
N GLN A 135 -0.37 9.10 -27.91
CA GLN A 135 -0.74 7.69 -28.06
C GLN A 135 0.47 6.76 -28.10
N LYS A 136 1.54 7.10 -28.84
CA LYS A 136 2.74 6.26 -28.94
C LYS A 136 3.44 6.07 -27.59
N MET A 137 3.55 7.14 -26.80
CA MET A 137 4.15 7.06 -25.48
C MET A 137 3.27 6.23 -24.52
N TRP A 138 1.96 6.47 -24.54
CA TRP A 138 0.98 5.68 -23.81
C TRP A 138 1.12 4.17 -24.14
N GLU A 139 1.09 3.79 -25.42
CA GLU A 139 1.24 2.40 -25.85
C GLU A 139 2.56 1.77 -25.36
N ASN A 140 3.66 2.51 -25.38
CA ASN A 140 4.97 2.02 -24.92
C ASN A 140 5.03 1.84 -23.40
N ILE A 141 4.45 2.76 -22.63
CA ILE A 141 4.30 2.61 -21.17
C ILE A 141 3.53 1.33 -20.87
N TRP A 142 2.43 1.10 -21.58
CA TRP A 142 1.57 -0.06 -21.37
C TRP A 142 2.21 -1.38 -21.78
N LYS A 143 2.91 -1.43 -22.92
CA LYS A 143 3.68 -2.62 -23.31
C LYS A 143 4.70 -2.99 -22.24
N ARG A 144 5.39 -2.01 -21.66
CA ARG A 144 6.33 -2.25 -20.55
C ARG A 144 5.61 -2.68 -19.26
N ALA A 145 4.50 -2.05 -18.91
CA ALA A 145 3.71 -2.38 -17.73
C ALA A 145 3.10 -3.79 -17.80
N ALA A 146 2.61 -4.19 -18.98
CA ALA A 146 2.11 -5.53 -19.26
C ALA A 146 3.16 -6.62 -19.00
N GLY A 147 4.42 -6.38 -19.39
CA GLY A 147 5.54 -7.27 -19.08
C GLY A 147 5.90 -7.36 -17.59
N GLN A 148 5.26 -6.54 -16.73
CA GLN A 148 5.51 -6.46 -15.30
C GLN A 148 4.29 -6.84 -14.46
N LEU A 149 3.23 -7.43 -15.05
CA LEU A 149 2.04 -7.87 -14.30
C LEU A 149 2.39 -8.85 -13.18
N THR A 150 3.43 -9.66 -13.33
CA THR A 150 3.92 -10.56 -12.28
C THR A 150 4.54 -9.83 -11.08
N ARG A 151 4.71 -8.50 -11.13
CA ARG A 151 5.26 -7.66 -10.05
C ARG A 151 4.18 -6.90 -9.26
N ILE A 152 2.91 -7.14 -9.54
CA ILE A 152 1.80 -6.45 -8.86
C ILE A 152 1.74 -6.84 -7.37
N THR A 153 1.68 -5.84 -6.50
CA THR A 153 1.52 -6.04 -5.05
C THR A 153 0.16 -5.56 -4.50
N SER A 154 -0.69 -4.95 -5.34
CA SER A 154 -2.01 -4.44 -4.93
C SER A 154 -2.93 -4.28 -6.15
N PRO A 155 -4.26 -4.27 -5.98
CA PRO A 155 -5.18 -4.11 -7.10
C PRO A 155 -5.31 -2.65 -7.57
N ARG A 156 -4.73 -1.69 -6.82
CA ARG A 156 -4.84 -0.25 -7.10
C ARG A 156 -4.45 0.20 -8.51
N PRO A 157 -3.40 -0.35 -9.18
CA PRO A 157 -3.13 0.02 -10.57
C PRO A 157 -4.40 -0.11 -11.41
N PHE A 158 -5.14 -1.20 -11.25
CA PHE A 158 -6.36 -1.52 -12.00
C PHE A 158 -7.57 -0.63 -11.69
N GLU A 159 -7.57 0.12 -10.59
CA GLU A 159 -8.71 0.96 -10.22
C GLU A 159 -8.89 2.14 -11.18
N SER A 160 -7.79 2.72 -11.65
CA SER A 160 -7.85 3.79 -12.66
C SER A 160 -8.31 3.27 -14.02
N TRP A 161 -8.16 1.96 -14.27
CA TRP A 161 -8.50 1.30 -15.53
C TRP A 161 -10.01 1.13 -15.70
N LYS A 162 -10.76 1.19 -14.59
CA LYS A 162 -12.24 1.25 -14.62
C LYS A 162 -12.77 2.47 -15.37
N ARG A 163 -11.95 3.49 -15.62
CA ARG A 163 -12.32 4.72 -16.32
C ARG A 163 -11.85 4.76 -17.79
N ALA A 164 -11.19 3.71 -18.26
CA ALA A 164 -10.72 3.63 -19.64
C ALA A 164 -11.90 3.53 -20.62
N ASP A 165 -11.74 4.12 -21.81
CA ASP A 165 -12.68 3.91 -22.90
C ASP A 165 -12.55 2.50 -23.51
N LYS A 166 -13.60 2.06 -24.21
CA LYS A 166 -13.67 0.72 -24.80
C LYS A 166 -12.51 0.42 -25.75
N VAL A 167 -12.11 1.38 -26.59
CA VAL A 167 -11.02 1.19 -27.58
C VAL A 167 -9.70 0.91 -26.87
N SER A 168 -9.40 1.68 -25.83
CA SER A 168 -8.18 1.51 -25.03
C SER A 168 -8.17 0.17 -24.28
N LEU A 169 -9.34 -0.26 -23.77
CA LEU A 169 -9.49 -1.56 -23.13
C LEU A 169 -9.29 -2.70 -24.14
N ASP A 170 -9.96 -2.66 -25.29
CA ASP A 170 -9.85 -3.69 -26.33
C ASP A 170 -8.41 -3.88 -26.79
N TRP A 171 -7.65 -2.78 -26.97
CA TRP A 171 -6.22 -2.82 -27.27
C TRP A 171 -5.41 -3.50 -26.15
N LEU A 172 -5.65 -3.14 -24.89
CA LEU A 172 -4.96 -3.75 -23.76
C LEU A 172 -5.28 -5.25 -23.65
N PHE A 173 -6.51 -5.66 -23.98
CA PHE A 173 -6.88 -7.06 -23.95
C PHE A 173 -6.11 -7.84 -25.00
N ALA A 174 -6.10 -7.33 -26.23
CA ALA A 174 -5.35 -7.92 -27.34
C ALA A 174 -3.85 -8.03 -27.02
N LEU A 175 -3.28 -7.07 -26.29
CA LEU A 175 -1.88 -7.11 -25.84
C LEU A 175 -1.60 -8.23 -24.82
N LEU A 176 -2.58 -8.57 -23.97
CA LEU A 176 -2.38 -9.50 -22.85
C LEU A 176 -2.80 -10.94 -23.16
N LEU A 177 -3.60 -11.13 -24.21
CA LEU A 177 -4.03 -12.45 -24.61
C LEU A 177 -2.90 -13.30 -25.22
N PRO A 178 -2.96 -14.64 -25.08
CA PRO A 178 -3.89 -15.37 -24.21
C PRO A 178 -3.37 -15.58 -22.77
N ASN A 179 -2.09 -15.32 -22.53
CA ASN A 179 -1.37 -15.91 -21.39
C ASN A 179 -1.10 -14.98 -20.21
N ASN A 180 -1.31 -13.67 -20.38
CA ASN A 180 -0.95 -12.65 -19.37
C ASN A 180 -2.17 -11.95 -18.77
N LEU A 181 -3.36 -12.55 -18.87
CA LEU A 181 -4.58 -11.96 -18.33
C LEU A 181 -4.67 -12.28 -16.82
N THR A 182 -4.72 -11.25 -15.96
CA THR A 182 -4.93 -11.42 -14.51
C THR A 182 -6.44 -11.39 -14.15
N PRO A 183 -6.85 -11.90 -12.97
CA PRO A 183 -8.26 -11.96 -12.62
C PRO A 183 -8.88 -10.56 -12.54
N GLU A 184 -8.12 -9.61 -12.00
CA GLU A 184 -8.52 -8.21 -11.85
C GLU A 184 -8.74 -7.55 -13.21
N LEU A 185 -7.90 -7.91 -14.19
CA LEU A 185 -8.04 -7.46 -15.56
C LEU A 185 -9.29 -8.01 -16.22
N LEU A 186 -9.50 -9.32 -16.15
CA LEU A 186 -10.69 -9.96 -16.70
C LEU A 186 -11.97 -9.38 -16.10
N GLU A 187 -11.97 -9.11 -14.80
CA GLU A 187 -13.08 -8.44 -14.11
C GLU A 187 -13.38 -7.05 -14.70
N LEU A 188 -12.36 -6.26 -15.04
CA LEU A 188 -12.54 -4.97 -15.71
C LEU A 188 -13.22 -5.14 -17.08
N TYR A 189 -12.77 -6.11 -17.89
CA TYR A 189 -13.34 -6.35 -19.22
C TYR A 189 -14.81 -6.75 -19.15
N ILE A 190 -15.18 -7.59 -18.18
CA ILE A 190 -16.57 -8.01 -17.96
C ILE A 190 -17.45 -6.80 -17.63
N ARG A 191 -16.91 -5.81 -16.91
CA ARG A 191 -17.65 -4.60 -16.52
C ARG A 191 -17.88 -3.62 -17.68
N SER A 192 -17.01 -3.63 -18.69
CA SER A 192 -16.92 -2.60 -19.72
C SER A 192 -17.63 -2.91 -21.05
N ASP A 193 -18.57 -3.85 -21.06
CA ASP A 193 -19.34 -4.23 -22.27
C ASP A 193 -18.46 -4.74 -23.44
N CYS A 194 -17.35 -5.40 -23.10
CA CYS A 194 -16.47 -6.10 -24.03
C CYS A 194 -16.94 -7.55 -24.28
N TYR A 195 -18.26 -7.78 -24.39
CA TYR A 195 -18.83 -9.14 -24.50
C TYR A 195 -18.24 -9.94 -25.65
N ASP A 196 -18.20 -9.36 -26.86
CA ASP A 196 -17.75 -10.06 -28.07
C ASP A 196 -16.29 -10.52 -27.96
N LEU A 197 -15.47 -9.68 -27.33
CA LEU A 197 -14.06 -9.95 -27.13
C LEU A 197 -13.84 -11.09 -26.12
N ILE A 198 -14.60 -11.10 -25.02
CA ILE A 198 -14.57 -12.20 -24.04
C ILE A 198 -15.15 -13.48 -24.65
N ALA A 199 -16.22 -13.38 -25.44
CA ALA A 199 -16.81 -14.53 -26.12
C ALA A 199 -15.83 -15.15 -27.11
N SER A 200 -15.10 -14.33 -27.89
CA SER A 200 -14.01 -14.79 -28.77
C SER A 200 -12.86 -15.42 -27.98
N TYR A 201 -12.48 -14.84 -26.84
CA TYR A 201 -11.48 -15.44 -25.95
C TYR A 201 -11.91 -16.81 -25.40
N MET A 202 -13.21 -17.01 -25.17
CA MET A 202 -13.78 -18.27 -24.68
C MET A 202 -14.01 -19.33 -25.77
N ASP A 203 -13.69 -19.05 -27.02
CA ASP A 203 -14.00 -19.95 -28.12
C ASP A 203 -13.32 -21.33 -27.94
N LYS A 204 -13.96 -22.38 -28.49
CA LYS A 204 -13.54 -23.77 -28.34
C LYS A 204 -12.27 -24.11 -29.14
N ASP A 205 -11.82 -23.18 -29.98
CA ASP A 205 -10.62 -23.36 -30.79
C ASP A 205 -9.36 -23.24 -29.92
N GLY A 206 -8.53 -24.29 -29.94
CA GLY A 206 -7.24 -24.36 -29.25
C GLY A 206 -7.23 -25.26 -28.00
N GLN A 207 -6.03 -25.60 -27.51
CA GLN A 207 -5.86 -26.57 -26.40
C GLN A 207 -6.31 -26.03 -25.02
N ASP A 208 -6.41 -24.70 -24.86
CA ASP A 208 -6.66 -24.03 -23.57
C ASP A 208 -8.07 -23.48 -23.39
N TRP A 209 -9.01 -23.79 -24.29
CA TRP A 209 -10.39 -23.29 -24.19
C TRP A 209 -11.02 -23.55 -22.81
N MET A 210 -10.77 -24.71 -22.21
CA MET A 210 -11.31 -25.05 -20.89
C MET A 210 -10.78 -24.11 -19.80
N VAL A 211 -9.47 -23.86 -19.76
CA VAL A 211 -8.84 -22.96 -18.78
C VAL A 211 -9.43 -21.55 -18.92
N ARG A 212 -9.55 -21.05 -20.16
CA ARG A 212 -10.14 -19.74 -20.46
C ARG A 212 -11.60 -19.64 -20.00
N ASN A 213 -12.40 -20.66 -20.26
CA ASN A 213 -13.80 -20.71 -19.84
C ASN A 213 -13.94 -20.81 -18.32
N LEU A 214 -13.10 -21.62 -17.65
CA LEU A 214 -13.05 -21.69 -16.19
C LEU A 214 -12.65 -20.34 -15.59
N TYR A 215 -11.73 -19.63 -16.22
CA TYR A 215 -11.28 -18.33 -15.76
C TYR A 215 -12.40 -17.30 -15.75
N VAL A 216 -13.14 -17.21 -16.86
CA VAL A 216 -14.30 -16.33 -16.98
C VAL A 216 -15.35 -16.71 -15.96
N LEU A 217 -15.65 -18.01 -15.81
CA LEU A 217 -16.63 -18.49 -14.84
C LEU A 217 -16.26 -18.12 -13.40
N LEU A 218 -15.04 -18.46 -12.96
CA LEU A 218 -14.56 -18.19 -11.60
C LEU A 218 -14.46 -16.68 -11.32
N THR A 219 -14.09 -15.88 -12.31
CA THR A 219 -14.02 -14.42 -12.16
C THR A 219 -15.41 -13.80 -12.05
N LEU A 220 -16.38 -14.30 -12.83
CA LEU A 220 -17.79 -13.89 -12.72
C LEU A 220 -18.38 -14.25 -11.36
N GLU A 221 -18.11 -15.46 -10.86
CA GLU A 221 -18.55 -15.89 -9.54
C GLU A 221 -17.92 -15.01 -8.46
N LYS A 222 -16.59 -14.90 -8.41
CA LYS A 222 -15.89 -14.04 -7.43
C LYS A 222 -16.43 -12.61 -7.38
N SER A 223 -16.69 -12.03 -8.54
CA SER A 223 -17.01 -10.61 -8.65
C SER A 223 -18.48 -10.30 -8.39
N TYR A 224 -19.37 -11.29 -8.54
CA TYR A 224 -20.81 -11.03 -8.60
C TYR A 224 -21.69 -12.06 -7.91
N SER A 225 -21.16 -13.17 -7.41
CA SER A 225 -21.98 -14.07 -6.61
C SER A 225 -22.08 -13.62 -5.16
N ASP A 226 -23.26 -13.77 -4.56
CA ASP A 226 -23.39 -13.75 -3.10
C ASP A 226 -22.66 -14.95 -2.47
N ALA A 227 -22.64 -15.03 -1.14
CA ALA A 227 -22.05 -16.16 -0.42
C ALA A 227 -22.64 -17.53 -0.81
N THR A 228 -23.77 -17.57 -1.53
CA THR A 228 -24.43 -18.79 -2.00
C THR A 228 -24.14 -19.10 -3.47
N GLY A 229 -23.27 -18.34 -4.14
CA GLY A 229 -22.93 -18.56 -5.54
C GLY A 229 -23.98 -18.01 -6.53
N ARG A 230 -25.00 -17.26 -6.06
CA ARG A 230 -26.01 -16.66 -6.94
C ARG A 230 -25.56 -15.29 -7.40
N LEU A 231 -25.63 -15.03 -8.70
CA LEU A 231 -25.34 -13.72 -9.27
C LEU A 231 -26.24 -12.65 -8.64
N THR A 232 -25.62 -11.69 -7.95
CA THR A 232 -26.26 -10.53 -7.35
C THR A 232 -26.65 -9.53 -8.43
N LYS A 233 -27.79 -8.84 -8.23
CA LYS A 233 -28.26 -7.83 -9.18
C LYS A 233 -27.30 -6.63 -9.18
N GLY A 234 -26.46 -6.55 -10.21
CA GLY A 234 -25.68 -5.36 -10.55
C GLY A 234 -26.48 -4.38 -11.41
N HIS A 235 -25.80 -3.37 -11.96
CA HIS A 235 -26.37 -2.45 -12.95
C HIS A 235 -26.99 -3.25 -14.13
N PRO A 236 -28.22 -2.94 -14.61
CA PRO A 236 -28.97 -3.81 -15.52
C PRO A 236 -28.23 -4.23 -16.80
N LYS A 237 -27.47 -3.30 -17.40
CA LYS A 237 -26.67 -3.58 -18.60
C LYS A 237 -25.57 -4.60 -18.32
N THR A 238 -24.74 -4.37 -17.29
CA THR A 238 -23.65 -5.25 -16.89
C THR A 238 -24.18 -6.63 -16.47
N PHE A 239 -25.30 -6.67 -15.74
CA PHE A 239 -25.96 -7.92 -15.35
C PHE A 239 -26.38 -8.77 -16.56
N SER A 240 -26.89 -8.15 -17.63
CA SER A 240 -27.26 -8.88 -18.86
C SER A 240 -26.07 -9.55 -19.56
N ILE A 241 -24.94 -8.84 -19.65
CA ILE A 241 -23.69 -9.32 -20.25
C ILE A 241 -23.11 -10.47 -19.42
N GLN A 242 -23.09 -10.30 -18.10
CA GLN A 242 -22.65 -11.32 -17.14
C GLN A 242 -23.49 -12.58 -17.24
N CYS A 243 -24.82 -12.48 -17.31
CA CYS A 243 -25.69 -13.64 -17.47
C CYS A 243 -25.43 -14.38 -18.78
N ARG A 244 -25.15 -13.66 -19.88
CA ARG A 244 -24.80 -14.27 -21.17
C ARG A 244 -23.47 -15.01 -21.09
N LEU A 245 -22.42 -14.37 -20.56
CA LEU A 245 -21.11 -14.99 -20.37
C LEU A 245 -21.17 -16.19 -19.42
N PHE A 246 -21.92 -16.08 -18.33
CA PHE A 246 -22.12 -17.18 -17.38
C PHE A 246 -22.83 -18.36 -18.05
N ARG A 247 -23.90 -18.12 -18.81
CA ARG A 247 -24.59 -19.17 -19.57
C ARG A 247 -23.69 -19.80 -20.62
N LEU A 248 -22.89 -19.00 -21.32
CA LEU A 248 -21.92 -19.47 -22.31
C LEU A 248 -20.88 -20.37 -21.64
N ALA A 249 -20.20 -19.90 -20.59
CA ALA A 249 -19.21 -20.67 -19.85
C ALA A 249 -19.82 -21.97 -19.30
N ARG A 250 -21.02 -21.89 -18.70
CA ARG A 250 -21.74 -23.05 -18.15
C ARG A 250 -22.08 -24.09 -19.21
N LYS A 251 -22.60 -23.65 -20.37
CA LYS A 251 -22.90 -24.53 -21.50
C LYS A 251 -21.64 -25.18 -22.04
N THR A 252 -20.58 -24.39 -22.20
CA THR A 252 -19.29 -24.84 -22.76
C THR A 252 -18.59 -25.84 -21.85
N LEU A 253 -18.67 -25.64 -20.53
CA LEU A 253 -18.05 -26.52 -19.53
C LEU A 253 -18.95 -27.68 -19.07
N GLN A 254 -20.20 -27.77 -19.55
CA GLN A 254 -21.21 -28.70 -19.03
C GLN A 254 -21.36 -28.60 -17.49
N TYR A 255 -21.36 -27.37 -16.97
CA TYR A 255 -21.37 -27.12 -15.53
C TYR A 255 -22.72 -27.44 -14.89
N ASN A 256 -22.71 -28.47 -14.03
CA ASN A 256 -23.87 -29.00 -13.30
C ASN A 256 -23.85 -28.59 -11.81
N ASN A 257 -23.47 -27.35 -11.49
CA ASN A 257 -23.60 -26.71 -10.15
C ASN A 257 -23.38 -27.61 -8.92
N GLY A 258 -22.39 -28.50 -8.96
CA GLY A 258 -22.11 -29.49 -7.92
C GLY A 258 -20.65 -29.41 -7.48
N GLU A 259 -20.39 -29.87 -6.25
CA GLU A 259 -19.03 -29.88 -5.69
C GLU A 259 -18.07 -30.78 -6.49
N THR A 260 -18.57 -31.91 -7.00
CA THR A 260 -17.80 -32.87 -7.81
C THR A 260 -17.22 -32.23 -9.07
N PHE A 261 -17.96 -31.31 -9.71
CA PHE A 261 -17.45 -30.59 -10.88
C PHE A 261 -16.16 -29.84 -10.56
N TRP A 262 -16.11 -29.14 -9.42
CA TRP A 262 -14.94 -28.34 -9.07
C TRP A 262 -13.76 -29.22 -8.69
N GLU A 263 -14.01 -30.35 -8.02
CA GLU A 263 -13.00 -31.35 -7.68
C GLU A 263 -12.40 -31.98 -8.94
N ASP A 264 -13.23 -32.38 -9.90
CA ASP A 264 -12.79 -32.91 -11.20
C ASP A 264 -11.92 -31.91 -11.96
N LYS A 265 -12.32 -30.62 -11.97
CA LYS A 265 -11.51 -29.57 -12.61
C LYS A 265 -10.23 -29.28 -11.87
N ALA A 266 -10.22 -29.36 -10.54
CA ALA A 266 -8.99 -29.23 -9.74
C ALA A 266 -7.99 -30.33 -10.05
N ALA A 267 -8.46 -31.58 -10.15
CA ALA A 267 -7.63 -32.73 -10.48
C ALA A 267 -7.06 -32.59 -11.89
N LEU A 268 -7.91 -32.26 -12.87
CA LEU A 268 -7.47 -32.06 -14.25
C LEU A 268 -6.45 -30.93 -14.40
N LEU A 269 -6.66 -29.78 -13.73
CA LEU A 269 -5.67 -28.70 -13.73
C LEU A 269 -4.35 -29.17 -13.09
N GLN A 270 -4.40 -29.92 -12.00
CA GLN A 270 -3.20 -30.45 -11.36
C GLN A 270 -2.41 -31.38 -12.29
N ASP A 271 -3.09 -32.25 -13.05
CA ASP A 271 -2.43 -33.12 -14.03
C ASP A 271 -1.75 -32.33 -15.15
N MET A 272 -2.38 -31.22 -15.58
CA MET A 272 -1.83 -30.32 -16.60
C MET A 272 -0.65 -29.48 -16.09
N ALA A 273 -0.50 -29.28 -14.77
CA ALA A 273 0.34 -28.24 -14.20
C ALA A 273 1.85 -28.41 -14.45
N SER A 274 2.31 -29.65 -14.66
CA SER A 274 3.75 -29.97 -14.80
C SER A 274 4.42 -29.29 -16.01
N GLU A 275 3.65 -28.92 -17.04
CA GLU A 275 4.16 -28.31 -18.27
C GLU A 275 3.80 -26.81 -18.38
N ARG A 276 3.19 -26.21 -17.36
CA ARG A 276 2.55 -24.88 -17.46
C ARG A 276 3.37 -23.78 -16.82
N THR A 277 3.64 -22.74 -17.61
CA THR A 277 4.34 -21.53 -17.16
C THR A 277 3.51 -20.24 -17.32
N ASP A 278 2.26 -20.33 -17.74
CA ASP A 278 1.44 -19.15 -18.04
C ASP A 278 0.67 -18.62 -16.82
N VAL A 279 0.52 -17.29 -16.76
CA VAL A 279 -0.13 -16.59 -15.63
C VAL A 279 -1.61 -16.93 -15.58
N THR A 280 -2.26 -17.05 -16.74
CA THR A 280 -3.69 -17.36 -16.85
C THR A 280 -4.04 -18.69 -16.14
N PHE A 281 -3.36 -19.79 -16.48
CA PHE A 281 -3.57 -21.10 -15.88
C PHE A 281 -3.43 -21.10 -14.36
N TRP A 282 -2.31 -20.58 -13.86
CA TRP A 282 -2.05 -20.54 -12.43
C TRP A 282 -3.02 -19.59 -11.70
N SER A 283 -3.51 -18.54 -12.36
CA SER A 283 -4.57 -17.68 -11.82
C SER A 283 -5.89 -18.44 -11.65
N VAL A 284 -6.27 -19.26 -12.63
CA VAL A 284 -7.46 -20.13 -12.56
C VAL A 284 -7.32 -21.12 -11.42
N PHE A 285 -6.17 -21.77 -11.30
CA PHE A 285 -5.94 -22.73 -10.23
C PHE A 285 -5.99 -22.07 -8.86
N GLY A 286 -5.35 -20.91 -8.68
CA GLY A 286 -5.44 -20.14 -7.43
C GLY A 286 -6.86 -19.62 -7.11
N LEU A 287 -7.66 -19.23 -8.11
CA LEU A 287 -9.09 -18.91 -7.92
C LEU A 287 -9.88 -20.12 -7.42
N LEU A 288 -9.61 -21.30 -7.98
CA LEU A 288 -10.27 -22.54 -7.60
C LEU A 288 -9.90 -22.98 -6.17
N LEU A 289 -8.63 -22.87 -5.79
CA LEU A 289 -8.17 -23.16 -4.42
C LEU A 289 -8.89 -22.28 -3.39
N ARG A 290 -9.03 -20.98 -3.68
CA ARG A 290 -9.72 -20.02 -2.81
C ARG A 290 -11.22 -20.28 -2.63
N ARG A 291 -11.86 -20.96 -3.58
CA ARG A 291 -13.30 -21.24 -3.53
C ARG A 291 -13.65 -22.24 -2.42
N THR A 292 -12.78 -23.22 -2.18
CA THR A 292 -12.98 -24.27 -1.16
C THR A 292 -11.65 -24.58 -0.46
N PRO A 293 -11.13 -23.65 0.36
CA PRO A 293 -9.78 -23.75 0.92
C PRO A 293 -9.62 -25.01 1.79
N VAL A 294 -10.60 -25.36 2.61
CA VAL A 294 -10.60 -26.56 3.47
C VAL A 294 -10.28 -27.85 2.68
N LYS A 295 -10.92 -28.05 1.53
CA LYS A 295 -10.74 -29.26 0.71
C LYS A 295 -9.38 -29.29 0.01
N TYR A 296 -8.78 -28.13 -0.21
CA TYR A 296 -7.56 -27.99 -1.00
C TYR A 296 -6.33 -27.57 -0.19
N VAL A 297 -6.36 -27.67 1.14
CA VAL A 297 -5.20 -27.39 2.00
C VAL A 297 -3.98 -28.18 1.53
N GLY A 298 -4.14 -29.46 1.21
CA GLY A 298 -3.07 -30.32 0.70
C GLY A 298 -2.51 -29.93 -0.68
N LYS A 299 -3.20 -29.06 -1.43
CA LYS A 299 -2.76 -28.56 -2.75
C LYS A 299 -2.07 -27.20 -2.68
N LEU A 300 -2.12 -26.52 -1.53
CA LEU A 300 -1.55 -25.18 -1.37
C LEU A 300 -0.03 -25.19 -1.59
N ASP A 301 0.66 -26.18 -1.02
CA ASP A 301 2.13 -26.30 -1.14
C ASP A 301 2.58 -26.48 -2.60
N PHE A 302 1.87 -27.34 -3.33
CA PHE A 302 2.07 -27.53 -4.75
C PHE A 302 1.87 -26.22 -5.53
N PHE A 303 0.80 -25.48 -5.25
CA PHE A 303 0.55 -24.19 -5.90
C PHE A 303 1.66 -23.18 -5.62
N ILE A 304 2.05 -22.97 -4.36
CA ILE A 304 3.06 -21.97 -4.00
C ILE A 304 4.42 -22.30 -4.62
N THR A 305 4.84 -23.57 -4.53
CA THR A 305 6.12 -24.04 -5.07
C THR A 305 6.26 -23.80 -6.56
N ASN A 306 5.18 -24.05 -7.32
CA ASN A 306 5.19 -23.91 -8.78
C ASN A 306 4.89 -22.47 -9.27
N THR A 307 4.30 -21.62 -8.44
CA THR A 307 3.83 -20.29 -8.90
C THR A 307 4.63 -19.09 -8.43
N ARG A 308 5.53 -19.24 -7.46
CA ARG A 308 6.26 -18.09 -6.85
C ARG A 308 6.92 -17.12 -7.85
N ASN A 309 7.36 -17.63 -9.00
CA ASN A 309 8.02 -16.86 -10.06
C ASN A 309 7.10 -16.48 -11.24
N ILE A 310 5.88 -17.01 -11.27
CA ILE A 310 4.91 -16.82 -12.35
C ILE A 310 3.81 -15.85 -11.90
N GLN A 311 3.27 -16.06 -10.71
CA GLN A 311 2.17 -15.28 -10.17
C GLN A 311 2.66 -14.02 -9.47
N SER A 312 1.81 -13.00 -9.50
CA SER A 312 2.08 -11.77 -8.78
C SER A 312 2.05 -11.96 -7.27
N PRO A 313 2.84 -11.18 -6.50
CA PRO A 313 2.74 -11.15 -5.04
C PRO A 313 1.31 -10.94 -4.55
N TYR A 314 0.52 -10.11 -5.25
CA TYR A 314 -0.87 -9.91 -4.93
C TYR A 314 -1.73 -11.18 -5.08
N ALA A 315 -1.57 -11.92 -6.18
CA ALA A 315 -2.35 -13.15 -6.42
C ALA A 315 -2.01 -14.26 -5.41
N ILE A 316 -0.73 -14.43 -5.10
CA ILE A 316 -0.27 -15.39 -4.07
C ILE A 316 -0.79 -14.98 -2.70
N LYS A 317 -0.64 -13.69 -2.33
CA LYS A 317 -1.16 -13.15 -1.07
C LYS A 317 -2.65 -13.43 -0.88
N GLN A 318 -3.45 -13.16 -1.90
CA GLN A 318 -4.90 -13.40 -1.86
C GLN A 318 -5.25 -14.88 -1.74
N THR A 319 -4.41 -15.75 -2.30
CA THR A 319 -4.57 -17.20 -2.11
C THR A 319 -4.24 -17.55 -0.66
N LEU A 320 -3.09 -17.14 -0.13
CA LEU A 320 -2.70 -17.40 1.26
C LEU A 320 -3.69 -16.82 2.29
N GLU A 321 -4.26 -15.64 2.02
CA GLU A 321 -5.32 -15.04 2.86
C GLU A 321 -6.54 -15.95 2.97
N ALA A 322 -6.94 -16.66 1.91
CA ALA A 322 -8.06 -17.60 1.98
C ALA A 322 -7.74 -18.88 2.79
N PHE A 323 -6.46 -19.13 3.06
CA PHE A 323 -5.99 -20.31 3.81
C PHE A 323 -5.51 -19.97 5.22
N SER A 324 -5.53 -18.70 5.65
CA SER A 324 -4.97 -18.29 6.94
C SER A 324 -5.67 -18.91 8.16
N GLU A 325 -6.91 -19.36 8.00
CA GLU A 325 -7.66 -20.07 9.05
C GLU A 325 -7.26 -21.55 9.18
N PHE A 326 -6.69 -22.13 8.12
CA PHE A 326 -6.40 -23.58 8.05
C PHE A 326 -4.90 -23.89 8.11
N VAL A 327 -4.06 -22.90 7.78
CA VAL A 327 -2.61 -23.03 7.72
C VAL A 327 -1.98 -21.87 8.47
N ASN A 328 -0.95 -22.16 9.27
CA ASN A 328 -0.17 -21.12 9.93
C ASN A 328 0.75 -20.40 8.92
N VAL A 329 0.17 -19.50 8.13
CA VAL A 329 0.89 -18.72 7.10
C VAL A 329 2.02 -17.88 7.72
N ALA A 330 1.90 -17.49 8.99
CA ALA A 330 2.92 -16.71 9.69
C ALA A 330 4.24 -17.48 9.90
N GLN A 331 4.21 -18.82 9.91
CA GLN A 331 5.44 -19.63 9.92
C GLN A 331 6.17 -19.62 8.56
N ASN A 332 5.50 -19.22 7.48
CA ASN A 332 6.06 -19.14 6.14
C ASN A 332 6.88 -20.38 5.74
N PRO A 333 6.27 -21.59 5.73
CA PRO A 333 6.99 -22.84 5.46
C PRO A 333 7.66 -22.89 4.07
N TRP A 334 7.22 -22.02 3.15
CA TRP A 334 7.70 -21.92 1.77
C TRP A 334 8.92 -21.01 1.59
N GLY A 335 9.32 -20.28 2.63
CA GLY A 335 10.42 -19.30 2.55
C GLY A 335 10.13 -18.17 1.56
N LEU A 336 8.87 -17.73 1.47
CA LEU A 336 8.49 -16.60 0.61
C LEU A 336 8.97 -15.27 1.18
N ASP A 337 9.32 -14.33 0.30
CA ASP A 337 9.55 -12.95 0.72
C ASP A 337 8.26 -12.33 1.29
N SER A 338 8.40 -11.42 2.24
CA SER A 338 7.27 -10.76 2.92
C SER A 338 6.29 -10.07 1.98
N ILE A 339 6.72 -9.67 0.78
CA ILE A 339 5.85 -9.08 -0.24
C ILE A 339 4.73 -10.01 -0.70
N TYR A 340 4.96 -11.33 -0.68
CA TYR A 340 3.99 -12.38 -1.02
C TYR A 340 3.08 -12.74 0.16
N LEU A 341 3.48 -12.40 1.38
CA LEU A 341 2.73 -12.76 2.57
C LEU A 341 1.54 -11.82 2.81
N PRO A 342 0.41 -12.36 3.30
CA PRO A 342 -0.68 -11.59 3.90
C PRO A 342 -0.16 -10.61 4.95
N LEU A 343 -0.85 -9.48 5.14
CA LEU A 343 -0.36 -8.44 6.06
C LEU A 343 -0.12 -9.03 7.46
N GLY A 344 -1.09 -9.72 8.04
CA GLY A 344 -0.96 -10.33 9.38
C GLY A 344 0.11 -11.43 9.50
N ALA A 345 0.57 -12.01 8.41
CA ALA A 345 1.63 -13.03 8.40
C ALA A 345 3.04 -12.43 8.26
N ARG A 346 3.17 -11.13 8.02
CA ARG A 346 4.46 -10.46 7.90
C ARG A 346 5.10 -10.22 9.27
N PRO A 347 6.45 -10.16 9.33
CA PRO A 347 7.16 -9.77 10.56
C PRO A 347 6.62 -8.47 11.15
N LEU A 348 6.51 -8.42 12.48
CA LEU A 348 5.93 -7.28 13.19
C LEU A 348 6.64 -5.96 12.85
N GLU A 349 7.97 -5.98 12.72
CA GLU A 349 8.76 -4.80 12.37
C GLU A 349 8.45 -4.26 10.96
N GLU A 350 8.22 -5.14 9.98
CA GLU A 350 7.83 -4.73 8.63
C GLU A 350 6.45 -4.10 8.61
N ARG A 351 5.49 -4.72 9.34
CA ARG A 351 4.15 -4.15 9.51
C ARG A 351 4.20 -2.81 10.20
N ARG A 352 5.05 -2.65 11.22
CA ARG A 352 5.29 -1.35 11.86
C ARG A 352 5.77 -0.31 10.86
N SER A 353 6.79 -0.63 10.06
CA SER A 353 7.30 0.28 9.03
C SER A 353 6.26 0.62 7.96
N GLU A 354 5.46 -0.35 7.50
CA GLU A 354 4.38 -0.08 6.55
C GLU A 354 3.25 0.74 7.18
N TRP A 355 2.90 0.49 8.45
CA TRP A 355 1.96 1.30 9.21
C TRP A 355 2.44 2.73 9.36
N ILE A 356 3.71 2.99 9.68
CA ILE A 356 4.23 4.37 9.79
C ILE A 356 4.08 5.12 8.47
N LYS A 357 4.30 4.45 7.32
CA LYS A 357 4.16 5.04 5.98
C LYS A 357 2.71 5.35 5.59
N LEU A 358 1.74 4.61 6.12
CA LEU A 358 0.33 4.63 5.69
C LEU A 358 -0.65 5.08 6.76
N GLY A 359 -0.16 5.21 7.99
CA GLY A 359 -0.88 5.59 9.17
C GLY A 359 -1.04 7.10 9.26
N PRO A 360 -1.32 7.62 10.46
CA PRO A 360 -1.76 9.01 10.61
C PRO A 360 -0.58 9.99 10.77
N LEU A 361 0.67 9.52 10.67
CA LEU A 361 1.89 10.32 10.88
C LEU A 361 2.26 11.11 9.62
N SER A 362 2.64 12.38 9.76
CA SER A 362 2.96 13.23 8.62
C SER A 362 3.79 14.46 9.01
N MET A 363 4.59 14.96 8.07
CA MET A 363 5.32 16.22 8.25
C MET A 363 4.44 17.44 7.96
N ILE A 364 4.55 18.48 8.77
CA ILE A 364 3.93 19.79 8.55
C ILE A 364 4.95 20.84 8.08
N ARG A 365 4.44 21.91 7.48
CA ARG A 365 5.26 23.06 7.04
C ARG A 365 5.73 23.93 8.20
N LYS A 366 4.83 24.25 9.15
CA LYS A 366 5.13 25.05 10.33
C LYS A 366 5.61 24.12 11.45
N SER A 367 6.91 24.11 11.73
CA SER A 367 7.49 23.22 12.75
C SER A 367 7.55 23.80 14.16
N HIS A 368 7.13 25.06 14.35
CA HIS A 368 7.20 25.75 15.64
C HIS A 368 5.91 26.55 15.92
N CYS A 369 5.31 26.38 17.10
CA CYS A 369 4.21 27.22 17.59
C CYS A 369 4.20 27.34 19.14
N SER A 370 3.37 28.26 19.64
CA SER A 370 3.23 28.57 21.07
C SER A 370 2.11 27.73 21.69
N TRP A 371 2.35 27.20 22.90
CA TRP A 371 1.41 26.31 23.59
C TRP A 371 0.00 26.89 23.79
N THR A 372 -0.13 28.21 23.93
CA THR A 372 -1.42 28.88 24.16
C THR A 372 -2.31 28.90 22.92
N ASP A 373 -1.74 28.92 21.72
CA ASP A 373 -2.49 28.82 20.46
C ASP A 373 -2.97 27.37 20.21
N GLU A 374 -2.45 26.42 20.99
CA GLU A 374 -2.49 24.99 20.68
C GLU A 374 -3.59 24.20 21.38
N ALA A 375 -4.22 24.60 22.49
CA ALA A 375 -5.26 23.74 23.10
C ALA A 375 -6.40 23.39 22.10
N ALA A 376 -6.75 24.34 21.23
CA ALA A 376 -7.71 24.14 20.15
C ALA A 376 -7.12 23.38 18.94
N GLU A 377 -5.89 23.69 18.50
CA GLU A 377 -5.23 22.98 17.38
C GLU A 377 -4.81 21.55 17.76
N PHE A 378 -4.47 21.30 19.01
CA PHE A 378 -4.13 20.02 19.61
C PHE A 378 -5.38 19.14 19.72
N SER A 379 -6.48 19.65 20.29
CA SER A 379 -7.77 18.96 20.25
C SER A 379 -8.22 18.67 18.81
N LYS A 380 -7.95 19.60 17.88
CA LYS A 380 -8.18 19.39 16.44
C LYS A 380 -7.24 18.33 15.84
N ALA A 381 -5.96 18.28 16.19
CA ALA A 381 -5.00 17.28 15.69
C ALA A 381 -5.37 15.87 16.17
N LEU A 382 -5.74 15.73 17.45
CA LEU A 382 -6.21 14.48 18.05
C LEU A 382 -7.50 13.96 17.40
N SER A 383 -8.36 14.86 16.90
CA SER A 383 -9.57 14.51 16.16
C SER A 383 -9.35 14.32 14.64
N ALA A 384 -8.31 14.90 14.02
CA ALA A 384 -8.22 15.12 12.57
C ALA A 384 -7.48 14.07 11.71
N LYS A 385 -7.29 12.82 12.14
CA LYS A 385 -6.54 11.78 11.37
C LYS A 385 -5.02 12.01 11.28
N PHE A 386 -4.47 12.98 12.00
CA PHE A 386 -3.16 13.53 11.66
C PHE A 386 -2.29 13.75 12.90
N PHE A 387 -1.07 13.21 12.88
CA PHE A 387 -0.05 13.39 13.92
C PHE A 387 1.22 14.00 13.32
N PRO A 388 1.55 15.25 13.69
CA PRO A 388 2.73 15.94 13.15
C PRO A 388 4.03 15.31 13.63
N LEU A 389 4.94 15.03 12.69
CA LEU A 389 6.23 14.41 12.97
C LEU A 389 7.33 15.39 13.41
N ASN A 390 7.17 16.67 13.09
CA ASN A 390 8.21 17.69 13.18
C ASN A 390 7.70 18.96 13.87
N LEU A 391 6.87 18.78 14.91
CA LEU A 391 6.27 19.88 15.63
C LEU A 391 6.97 20.07 16.99
N THR A 392 7.59 21.23 17.15
CA THR A 392 8.23 21.69 18.39
C THR A 392 7.39 22.82 18.98
N LEU A 393 7.12 22.72 20.28
CA LEU A 393 6.26 23.65 21.01
C LEU A 393 7.10 24.44 22.01
N TYR A 394 6.81 25.73 22.14
CA TYR A 394 7.35 26.53 23.23
C TYR A 394 6.47 26.32 24.48
N VAL A 395 7.02 25.63 25.47
CA VAL A 395 6.40 25.38 26.76
C VAL A 395 7.03 26.34 27.77
N ILE A 396 6.18 27.16 28.38
CA ILE A 396 6.55 27.96 29.55
C ILE A 396 6.43 27.05 30.76
N ASP A 397 7.53 26.83 31.47
CA ASP A 397 7.50 26.02 32.68
C ASP A 397 7.02 26.82 33.91
N GLU A 398 6.94 26.15 35.07
CA GLU A 398 6.51 26.78 36.34
C GLU A 398 7.43 27.91 36.82
N LYS A 399 8.62 28.05 36.21
CA LYS A 399 9.60 29.11 36.51
C LYS A 399 9.57 30.24 35.48
N ASP A 400 8.56 30.26 34.61
CA ASP A 400 8.46 31.15 33.45
C ASP A 400 9.63 31.01 32.45
N GLU A 401 10.39 29.90 32.50
CA GLU A 401 11.43 29.63 31.52
C GLU A 401 10.81 29.01 30.26
N ARG A 402 11.13 29.61 29.11
CA ARG A 402 10.70 29.08 27.81
C ARG A 402 11.59 27.91 27.44
N SER A 403 11.01 26.72 27.42
CA SER A 403 11.65 25.51 26.90
C SER A 403 10.99 25.07 25.59
N GLU A 404 11.79 24.66 24.62
CA GLU A 404 11.31 24.01 23.41
C GLU A 404 11.17 22.51 23.65
N ARG A 405 10.01 21.93 23.34
CA ARG A 405 9.77 20.49 23.47
C ARG A 405 9.06 19.95 22.25
N HIS A 406 9.48 18.77 21.80
CA HIS A 406 8.82 18.12 20.66
C HIS A 406 7.46 17.56 21.06
N ILE A 407 6.45 17.64 20.18
CA ILE A 407 5.07 17.18 20.45
C ILE A 407 5.03 15.73 20.98
N SER A 408 5.90 14.86 20.47
CA SER A 408 5.99 13.47 20.92
C SER A 408 6.44 13.35 22.37
N GLU A 409 7.36 14.21 22.82
CA GLU A 409 7.86 14.21 24.19
C GLU A 409 6.78 14.68 25.16
N ILE A 410 6.03 15.70 24.76
CA ILE A 410 4.91 16.23 25.53
C ILE A 410 3.82 15.15 25.68
N LEU A 411 3.38 14.54 24.58
CA LEU A 411 2.34 13.51 24.59
C LEU A 411 2.75 12.26 25.38
N ILE A 412 3.96 11.74 25.14
CA ILE A 412 4.47 10.59 25.87
C ILE A 412 4.65 10.92 27.36
N GLY A 413 5.11 12.14 27.69
CA GLY A 413 5.24 12.60 29.07
C GLY A 413 3.90 12.66 29.79
N HIS A 414 2.89 13.28 29.18
CA HIS A 414 1.53 13.31 29.73
C HIS A 414 0.92 11.91 29.87
N ALA A 415 1.02 11.07 28.83
CA ALA A 415 0.52 9.70 28.89
C ALA A 415 1.18 8.92 30.04
N SER A 416 2.51 9.05 30.22
CA SER A 416 3.24 8.41 31.32
C SER A 416 2.75 8.87 32.70
N LEU A 417 2.48 10.17 32.87
CA LEU A 417 1.94 10.69 34.14
C LEU A 417 0.54 10.16 34.42
N ARG A 418 -0.31 10.07 33.38
CA ARG A 418 -1.70 9.59 33.52
C ARG A 418 -1.79 8.09 33.77
N LEU A 419 -0.96 7.28 33.10
CA LEU A 419 -0.88 5.84 33.33
C LEU A 419 -0.49 5.51 34.78
N ARG A 420 0.44 6.28 35.37
CA ARG A 420 0.83 6.15 36.79
C ARG A 420 -0.27 6.54 37.78
N ALA A 421 -1.13 7.48 37.41
CA ALA A 421 -2.19 7.99 38.28
C ALA A 421 -3.48 7.12 38.25
N ASN A 422 -3.46 5.99 37.54
CA ASN A 422 -4.61 5.16 37.19
C ASN A 422 -5.73 5.96 36.48
N PRO A 423 -5.81 5.93 35.14
CA PRO A 423 -6.73 6.79 34.40
C PRO A 423 -8.20 6.53 34.77
N PHE A 424 -8.57 5.30 35.16
CA PHE A 424 -9.95 4.88 35.41
C PHE A 424 -10.55 5.32 36.75
N THR A 425 -9.75 5.93 37.62
CA THR A 425 -10.21 6.43 38.93
C THR A 425 -10.36 7.95 38.98
N LEU A 426 -10.13 8.65 37.86
CA LEU A 426 -10.05 10.11 37.82
C LEU A 426 -11.36 10.78 37.34
N PRO A 427 -11.69 12.00 37.84
CA PRO A 427 -12.90 12.74 37.44
C PRO A 427 -12.96 13.14 35.96
N TYR A 428 -11.81 13.17 35.26
CA TYR A 428 -11.67 13.61 33.87
C TYR A 428 -11.20 12.47 32.95
N LEU A 429 -11.78 11.27 33.14
CA LEU A 429 -11.40 10.02 32.48
C LEU A 429 -11.17 10.17 30.97
N GLU A 430 -12.05 10.87 30.28
CA GLU A 430 -11.98 11.05 28.82
C GLU A 430 -10.70 11.73 28.35
N GLN A 431 -10.38 12.89 28.93
CA GLN A 431 -9.17 13.65 28.58
C GLN A 431 -7.90 12.84 28.86
N HIS A 432 -7.90 12.03 29.92
CA HIS A 432 -6.77 11.16 30.23
C HIS A 432 -6.58 10.06 29.19
N VAL A 433 -7.66 9.36 28.84
CA VAL A 433 -7.61 8.28 27.85
C VAL A 433 -7.28 8.83 26.46
N GLU A 434 -7.80 10.01 26.11
CA GLU A 434 -7.45 10.64 24.85
C GLU A 434 -5.95 10.93 24.74
N LEU A 435 -5.32 11.48 25.79
CA LEU A 435 -3.88 11.73 25.82
C LEU A 435 -3.04 10.44 25.77
N ILE A 436 -3.49 9.38 26.44
CA ILE A 436 -2.84 8.06 26.40
C ILE A 436 -2.89 7.51 24.98
N VAL A 437 -4.08 7.52 24.36
CA VAL A 437 -4.32 7.01 23.00
C VAL A 437 -3.57 7.85 21.96
N ALA A 438 -3.50 9.16 22.15
CA ALA A 438 -2.73 10.10 21.32
C ALA A 438 -1.22 9.84 21.33
N ALA A 439 -0.69 9.28 22.41
CA ALA A 439 0.73 8.96 22.52
C ALA A 439 1.09 7.69 21.73
N ILE A 440 0.14 6.78 21.48
CA ILE A 440 0.38 5.48 20.83
C ILE A 440 1.13 5.63 19.49
N PRO A 441 0.72 6.50 18.55
CA PRO A 441 1.46 6.68 17.29
C PRO A 441 2.93 7.05 17.48
N TYR A 442 3.24 7.91 18.46
CA TYR A 442 4.61 8.32 18.75
C TYR A 442 5.42 7.26 19.49
N LEU A 443 4.77 6.45 20.35
CA LEU A 443 5.41 5.31 20.99
C LEU A 443 5.84 4.27 19.96
N ILE A 444 4.96 3.94 19.01
CA ILE A 444 5.27 3.06 17.88
C ILE A 444 6.41 3.63 17.04
N LEU A 445 6.31 4.90 16.64
CA LEU A 445 7.33 5.58 15.82
C LEU A 445 8.71 5.59 16.49
N LEU A 446 8.77 5.99 17.76
CA LEU A 446 10.02 6.19 18.49
C LEU A 446 10.55 4.92 19.17
N ARG A 447 9.84 3.79 19.02
CA ARG A 447 10.12 2.51 19.69
C ARG A 447 10.23 2.68 21.21
N ARG A 448 9.38 3.52 21.78
CA ARG A 448 9.30 3.77 23.22
C ARG A 448 8.17 2.97 23.81
N LYS A 449 8.36 2.53 25.06
CA LYS A 449 7.35 1.79 25.81
C LYS A 449 6.97 2.55 27.08
N LEU A 450 5.71 2.42 27.47
CA LEU A 450 5.18 2.84 28.76
C LEU A 450 4.52 1.64 29.43
N ASP A 451 4.22 1.78 30.72
CA ASP A 451 3.44 0.78 31.44
C ASP A 451 1.95 0.97 31.11
N PHE A 452 1.39 0.05 30.31
CA PHE A 452 -0.02 0.04 29.95
C PHE A 452 -0.82 -1.03 30.72
N GLU A 453 -0.30 -1.57 31.83
CA GLU A 453 -0.93 -2.67 32.57
C GLU A 453 -2.39 -2.36 32.93
N PHE A 454 -2.67 -1.18 33.48
CA PHE A 454 -4.04 -0.77 33.80
C PHE A 454 -4.89 -0.43 32.57
N PHE A 455 -4.25 -0.06 31.46
CA PHE A 455 -4.95 0.35 30.25
C PHE A 455 -5.44 -0.84 29.42
N PHE A 456 -4.61 -1.86 29.24
CA PHE A 456 -4.97 -3.08 28.51
C PHE A 456 -5.43 -4.21 29.42
N GLU A 457 -5.13 -4.16 30.73
CA GLU A 457 -5.55 -5.15 31.72
C GLU A 457 -5.36 -6.59 31.21
N LYS A 458 -6.43 -7.39 31.19
CA LYS A 458 -6.45 -8.78 30.71
C LYS A 458 -6.94 -8.92 29.26
N ASP A 459 -7.09 -7.81 28.53
CA ASP A 459 -7.62 -7.85 27.16
C ASP A 459 -6.62 -8.53 26.23
N SER A 460 -7.11 -9.55 25.53
CA SER A 460 -6.32 -10.34 24.57
C SER A 460 -6.64 -9.95 23.13
N GLU A 461 -7.89 -9.55 22.89
CA GLU A 461 -8.39 -9.15 21.58
C GLU A 461 -8.87 -7.70 21.58
N TRP A 462 -8.93 -7.11 20.38
CA TRP A 462 -9.47 -5.77 20.19
C TRP A 462 -10.91 -5.62 20.69
N VAL A 463 -11.72 -6.67 20.54
CA VAL A 463 -13.13 -6.68 20.95
C VAL A 463 -13.23 -6.50 22.47
N ASP A 464 -12.53 -7.33 23.25
CA ASP A 464 -12.48 -7.24 24.71
C ASP A 464 -12.13 -5.81 25.18
N PHE A 465 -11.11 -5.23 24.55
CA PHE A 465 -10.64 -3.88 24.86
C PHE A 465 -11.71 -2.81 24.61
N PHE A 466 -12.37 -2.84 23.45
CA PHE A 466 -13.39 -1.84 23.13
C PHE A 466 -14.67 -2.03 23.93
N GLU A 467 -15.07 -3.26 24.25
CA GLU A 467 -16.23 -3.53 25.11
C GLU A 467 -16.00 -3.07 26.55
N ARG A 468 -14.77 -3.16 27.06
CA ARG A 468 -14.43 -2.72 28.42
C ARG A 468 -14.25 -1.21 28.53
N VAL A 469 -13.57 -0.59 27.56
CA VAL A 469 -13.22 0.84 27.61
C VAL A 469 -14.32 1.71 27.00
N GLY A 470 -14.93 1.30 25.89
CA GLY A 470 -15.91 2.08 25.14
C GLY A 470 -17.07 2.62 25.99
N PRO A 471 -17.77 1.78 26.78
CA PRO A 471 -18.88 2.24 27.63
C PRO A 471 -18.49 3.24 28.71
N LYS A 472 -17.22 3.27 29.12
CA LYS A 472 -16.72 4.22 30.13
C LYS A 472 -16.47 5.61 29.56
N ILE A 473 -16.39 5.73 28.23
CA ILE A 473 -16.00 6.96 27.52
C ILE A 473 -16.76 7.07 26.19
N PRO A 474 -18.10 7.08 26.21
CA PRO A 474 -18.91 6.97 24.98
C PRO A 474 -18.68 8.12 23.99
N GLU A 475 -18.25 9.29 24.46
CA GLU A 475 -17.93 10.46 23.63
C GLU A 475 -16.63 10.28 22.82
N LEU A 476 -15.73 9.42 23.31
CA LEU A 476 -14.46 9.10 22.68
C LEU A 476 -14.62 7.85 21.82
N ASP A 477 -14.98 8.03 20.54
CA ASP A 477 -15.07 6.95 19.53
C ASP A 477 -13.70 6.29 19.27
N LEU A 478 -13.26 5.44 20.21
CA LEU A 478 -11.96 4.78 20.17
C LEU A 478 -11.86 3.81 19.00
N LEU A 479 -12.89 2.99 18.77
CA LEU A 479 -12.92 2.07 17.65
C LEU A 479 -12.75 2.82 16.33
N GLY A 480 -13.53 3.88 16.11
CA GLY A 480 -13.41 4.73 14.94
C GLY A 480 -12.02 5.38 14.82
N LYS A 481 -11.42 5.86 15.91
CA LYS A 481 -10.05 6.40 15.92
C LYS A 481 -9.01 5.34 15.52
N PHE A 482 -9.04 4.15 16.10
CA PHE A 482 -8.07 3.08 15.81
C PHE A 482 -8.21 2.53 14.39
N LEU A 483 -9.44 2.41 13.87
CA LEU A 483 -9.71 2.08 12.47
C LEU A 483 -9.19 3.17 11.54
N LYS A 484 -9.47 4.43 11.86
CA LYS A 484 -9.03 5.62 11.10
C LYS A 484 -7.50 5.74 11.04
N TRP A 485 -6.82 5.41 12.13
CA TRP A 485 -5.35 5.35 12.20
C TRP A 485 -4.76 4.04 11.68
N ARG A 486 -5.61 3.12 11.22
CA ARG A 486 -5.23 1.82 10.67
C ARG A 486 -4.39 0.97 11.63
N LEU A 487 -4.65 1.04 12.93
CA LEU A 487 -3.96 0.17 13.88
C LEU A 487 -4.43 -1.28 13.76
N MET A 488 -5.74 -1.50 13.77
CA MET A 488 -6.33 -2.85 13.76
C MET A 488 -5.99 -3.68 12.51
N PRO A 489 -5.95 -3.12 11.28
CA PRO A 489 -5.53 -3.90 10.11
C PRO A 489 -4.05 -4.33 10.15
N PHE A 490 -3.22 -3.62 10.91
CA PHE A 490 -1.78 -3.87 10.97
C PHE A 490 -1.36 -4.69 12.19
N PHE A 491 -2.06 -4.58 13.32
CA PHE A 491 -1.66 -5.20 14.57
C PHE A 491 -2.85 -5.85 15.24
N THR A 492 -2.65 -7.05 15.78
CA THR A 492 -3.48 -7.55 16.87
C THR A 492 -3.25 -6.71 18.12
N LEU A 493 -4.13 -6.83 19.12
CA LEU A 493 -3.95 -6.11 20.39
C LEU A 493 -2.64 -6.52 21.07
N GLY A 494 -2.36 -7.83 21.12
CA GLY A 494 -1.12 -8.36 21.68
C GLY A 494 0.13 -7.81 20.98
N GLU A 495 0.11 -7.69 19.66
CA GLU A 495 1.21 -7.10 18.89
C GLU A 495 1.38 -5.60 19.12
N LEU A 496 0.27 -4.85 19.26
CA LEU A 496 0.35 -3.45 19.64
C LEU A 496 1.01 -3.31 21.01
N ARG A 497 0.56 -4.09 22.01
CA ARG A 497 1.20 -4.15 23.33
C ARG A 497 2.68 -4.50 23.20
N GLN A 498 3.04 -5.39 22.28
CA GLN A 498 4.43 -5.71 22.04
C GLN A 498 5.27 -4.48 21.61
N LEU A 499 4.66 -3.54 20.89
CA LEU A 499 5.33 -2.32 20.42
C LEU A 499 5.42 -1.24 21.51
N ILE A 500 4.41 -1.11 22.37
CA ILE A 500 4.25 0.07 23.25
C ILE A 500 4.24 -0.21 24.76
N ASP A 501 4.09 -1.46 25.19
CA ASP A 501 3.92 -1.85 26.60
C ASP A 501 5.22 -2.43 27.19
N THR A 502 5.58 -2.00 28.40
CA THR A 502 6.71 -2.55 29.16
C THR A 502 6.38 -3.89 29.81
N ASN A 503 5.15 -4.09 30.27
CA ASN A 503 4.77 -5.23 31.11
C ASN A 503 4.36 -6.44 30.24
N LYS A 504 5.28 -6.87 29.37
CA LYS A 504 5.11 -8.05 28.51
C LYS A 504 5.26 -9.39 29.23
N SER A 505 5.49 -9.41 30.54
CA SER A 505 5.88 -10.61 31.27
C SER A 505 4.81 -11.70 31.39
N HIS A 506 3.66 -11.55 30.73
CA HIS A 506 2.54 -12.50 30.79
C HIS A 506 1.94 -12.92 29.43
N LEU A 507 2.62 -12.67 28.31
CA LEU A 507 2.24 -13.18 26.98
C LEU A 507 3.11 -14.34 26.54
#